data_AF-A0A183Q4B0-F1
#
_entry.id   AF-A0A183Q4B0-F1
#
_cell.length_a   1.000
_cell.length_b   1.000
_cell.length_c   1.000
_cell.angle_alpha   90.00
_cell.angle_beta   90.00
_cell.angle_gamma   90.00
#
_symmetry.space_group_name_H-M   'P 1'
#
loop_
_entity.id
_entity.type
_entity.pdbx_description
1 polymer ?
#
loop_
_entity_poly.entity_id
_entity_poly.type
_entity_poly.pdbx_seq_one_letter_code
_entity_poly.pdbx_strand_id
1 'polypeptide(L)'
;MPSLSPTMSEGSIVNWVKNEGEQVAAGDILCEVQTDKAVIAFESEEEGVLAKILAPTGSSNIKVGGLIAVLATPDEHWQEVAASAVLLSQPSTADSTPKQSEKNLTIQQPQSYRFFSMGPAVRLLLQSHDIDGSQIISTGPHGQLLKGDVLAYIANNQIKPVVSDQEKPINDITVMQTVSSVATFTDITSLNMKNAFAQRFSESKLSVPHQYIRATTRTNRLNELRTELKVDSDVDFSINDFIIKACALGLR
;
A
#
# COMPACT_ATOMS: atom_id res chain seq x y z
N MET A 1 10.42 -14.78 0.94
CA MET A 1 9.24 -14.98 0.10
C MET A 1 9.74 -15.18 -1.31
N PRO A 2 9.66 -16.39 -1.84
CA PRO A 2 10.14 -16.69 -3.18
C PRO A 2 9.27 -16.02 -4.24
N SER A 3 9.82 -15.86 -5.44
CA SER A 3 9.08 -15.37 -6.60
C SER A 3 8.27 -16.53 -7.19
N LEU A 4 6.97 -16.57 -6.92
CA LEU A 4 6.05 -17.59 -7.46
C LEU A 4 5.41 -17.18 -8.79
N SER A 5 5.75 -16.00 -9.32
CA SER A 5 5.30 -15.53 -10.63
C SER A 5 6.27 -14.48 -11.20
N PRO A 6 6.56 -14.50 -12.51
CA PRO A 6 7.53 -13.59 -13.14
C PRO A 6 7.13 -12.11 -13.08
N THR A 7 5.87 -11.80 -12.77
CA THR A 7 5.37 -10.42 -12.61
C THR A 7 5.11 -10.03 -11.15
N MET A 8 5.53 -10.86 -10.20
CA MET A 8 5.23 -10.66 -8.78
C MET A 8 6.26 -9.73 -8.11
N SER A 9 5.79 -8.65 -7.50
CA SER A 9 6.59 -7.76 -6.63
C SER A 9 6.30 -7.96 -5.15
N GLU A 10 5.06 -8.34 -4.82
CA GLU A 10 4.57 -8.57 -3.46
C GLU A 10 3.55 -9.72 -3.44
N GLY A 11 3.28 -10.25 -2.24
CA GLY A 11 2.44 -11.42 -2.02
C GLY A 11 1.86 -11.45 -0.61
N SER A 12 0.81 -12.24 -0.43
CA SER A 12 0.14 -12.44 0.86
C SER A 12 0.11 -13.91 1.22
N ILE A 13 0.19 -14.21 2.52
CA ILE A 13 0.07 -15.59 3.00
C ILE A 13 -1.39 -15.82 3.39
N VAL A 14 -2.06 -16.74 2.69
CA VAL A 14 -3.47 -17.06 2.90
C VAL A 14 -3.62 -18.04 4.04
N ASN A 15 -2.81 -19.11 4.04
CA ASN A 15 -2.87 -20.16 5.03
C ASN A 15 -1.51 -20.83 5.23
N TRP A 16 -1.16 -21.15 6.47
CA TRP A 16 0.00 -21.98 6.78
C TRP A 16 -0.46 -23.43 6.95
N VAL A 17 0.18 -24.36 6.23
CA VAL A 17 -0.12 -25.80 6.34
C VAL A 17 0.78 -26.43 7.41
N LYS A 18 2.02 -25.95 7.54
CA LYS A 18 3.03 -26.38 8.52
C LYS A 18 3.11 -25.43 9.71
N ASN A 19 3.29 -25.99 10.90
CA ASN A 19 3.41 -25.22 12.15
C ASN A 19 4.87 -25.09 12.61
N GLU A 20 5.10 -24.15 13.53
CA GLU A 20 6.41 -23.99 14.18
C GLU A 20 6.82 -25.28 14.92
N GLY A 21 8.05 -25.75 14.69
CA GLY A 21 8.61 -26.98 15.22
C GLY A 21 8.35 -28.24 14.38
N GLU A 22 7.63 -28.13 13.25
CA GLU A 22 7.36 -29.28 12.38
C GLU A 22 8.53 -29.55 11.42
N GLN A 23 8.81 -30.84 11.19
CA GLN A 23 9.81 -31.27 10.21
C GLN A 23 9.23 -31.14 8.79
N VAL A 24 10.01 -30.55 7.90
CA VAL A 24 9.67 -30.26 6.51
C VAL A 24 10.68 -30.97 5.62
N ALA A 25 10.18 -31.77 4.69
CA ALA A 25 11.00 -32.40 3.65
C ALA A 25 11.03 -31.53 2.38
N ALA A 26 12.01 -31.76 1.51
CA ALA A 26 12.02 -31.15 0.18
C ALA A 26 10.77 -31.61 -0.62
N GLY A 27 9.98 -30.66 -1.10
CA GLY A 27 8.70 -30.88 -1.80
C GLY A 27 7.45 -30.79 -0.91
N ASP A 28 7.59 -30.61 0.41
CA ASP A 28 6.42 -30.43 1.28
C ASP A 28 5.84 -29.00 1.16
N ILE A 29 4.51 -28.89 1.15
CA ILE A 29 3.81 -27.60 1.09
C ILE A 29 3.89 -26.92 2.46
N LEU A 30 4.50 -25.72 2.49
CA LEU A 30 4.66 -24.90 3.67
C LEU A 30 3.43 -24.02 3.93
N CYS A 31 3.02 -23.27 2.91
CA CYS A 31 1.91 -22.32 3.00
C CYS A 31 1.29 -22.02 1.63
N GLU A 32 0.06 -21.53 1.64
CA GLU A 32 -0.63 -21.03 0.47
C GLU A 32 -0.38 -19.54 0.32
N VAL A 33 0.25 -19.15 -0.78
CA VAL A 33 0.60 -17.77 -1.08
C VAL A 33 -0.35 -17.24 -2.14
N GLN A 34 -1.05 -16.16 -1.82
CA GLN A 34 -1.82 -15.40 -2.79
C GLN A 34 -0.93 -14.42 -3.53
N THR A 35 -0.91 -14.58 -4.85
CA THR A 35 -0.27 -13.65 -5.79
C THR A 35 -1.32 -12.78 -6.50
N ASP A 36 -0.86 -11.88 -7.37
CA ASP A 36 -1.69 -11.09 -8.30
C ASP A 36 -2.60 -11.98 -9.19
N LYS A 37 -2.18 -13.21 -9.52
CA LYS A 37 -2.88 -14.02 -10.53
C LYS A 37 -3.62 -15.24 -9.98
N ALA A 38 -3.09 -15.82 -8.92
CA ALA A 38 -3.62 -17.06 -8.34
C ALA A 38 -3.13 -17.24 -6.91
N VAL A 39 -3.85 -18.07 -6.16
CA VAL A 39 -3.34 -18.68 -4.93
C VAL A 39 -2.51 -19.89 -5.35
N ILE A 40 -1.24 -19.92 -4.93
CA ILE A 40 -0.28 -20.96 -5.29
C ILE A 40 0.27 -21.55 -3.98
N ALA A 41 0.34 -22.87 -3.90
CA ALA A 41 0.99 -23.56 -2.79
C ALA A 41 2.51 -23.39 -2.90
N PHE A 42 3.14 -22.91 -1.82
CA PHE A 42 4.58 -22.81 -1.72
C PHE A 42 5.17 -24.11 -1.16
N GLU A 43 6.00 -24.77 -1.95
CA GLU A 43 6.75 -25.98 -1.57
C GLU A 43 8.16 -25.65 -1.07
N SER A 44 8.63 -26.36 -0.04
CA SER A 44 9.99 -26.22 0.47
C SER A 44 10.99 -26.85 -0.49
N GLU A 45 12.02 -26.12 -0.89
CA GLU A 45 13.15 -26.68 -1.66
C GLU A 45 14.18 -27.37 -0.75
N GLU A 46 14.19 -27.00 0.54
CA GLU A 46 15.16 -27.45 1.54
C GLU A 46 14.50 -28.30 2.63
N GLU A 47 15.25 -29.28 3.17
CA GLU A 47 14.85 -30.08 4.32
C GLU A 47 15.26 -29.38 5.62
N GLY A 48 14.37 -29.32 6.60
CA GLY A 48 14.65 -28.69 7.89
C GLY A 48 13.46 -28.71 8.85
N VAL A 49 13.61 -28.06 9.99
CA VAL A 49 12.52 -27.84 10.96
C VAL A 49 12.07 -26.38 10.86
N LEU A 50 10.76 -26.14 10.76
CA LEU A 50 10.22 -24.78 10.69
C LEU A 50 10.41 -24.09 12.06
N ALA A 51 11.47 -23.31 12.25
CA ALA A 51 11.85 -22.81 13.57
C ALA A 51 10.95 -21.67 14.06
N LYS A 52 10.57 -20.75 13.17
CA LYS A 52 9.69 -19.62 13.51
C LYS A 52 9.03 -19.03 12.27
N ILE A 53 7.74 -18.74 12.37
CA ILE A 53 6.98 -18.01 11.36
C ILE A 53 7.06 -16.52 11.70
N LEU A 54 7.70 -15.73 10.84
CA LEU A 54 7.81 -14.27 11.03
C LEU A 54 6.63 -13.53 10.39
N ALA A 55 6.00 -14.13 9.39
CA ALA A 55 4.84 -13.61 8.70
C ALA A 55 3.62 -14.51 8.98
N PRO A 56 2.75 -14.16 9.94
CA PRO A 56 1.62 -15.00 10.34
C PRO A 56 0.57 -15.11 9.22
N THR A 57 -0.36 -16.07 9.36
CA THR A 57 -1.50 -16.24 8.46
C THR A 57 -2.27 -14.93 8.28
N GLY A 58 -2.56 -14.54 7.03
CA GLY A 58 -3.24 -13.29 6.69
C GLY A 58 -2.32 -12.09 6.53
N SER A 59 -1.01 -12.23 6.76
CA SER A 59 -0.03 -11.18 6.45
C SER A 59 -0.06 -10.83 4.96
N SER A 60 -0.19 -9.53 4.67
CA SER A 60 -0.36 -9.00 3.33
C SER A 60 0.76 -8.03 2.96
N ASN A 61 1.07 -7.94 1.66
CA ASN A 61 2.09 -7.05 1.08
C ASN A 61 3.53 -7.37 1.51
N ILE A 62 3.87 -8.65 1.58
CA ILE A 62 5.26 -9.09 1.76
C ILE A 62 5.96 -8.94 0.42
N LYS A 63 7.09 -8.23 0.38
CA LYS A 63 7.89 -8.08 -0.85
C LYS A 63 8.58 -9.39 -1.22
N VAL A 64 8.72 -9.65 -2.52
CA VAL A 64 9.57 -10.75 -3.01
C VAL A 64 10.98 -10.60 -2.44
N GLY A 65 11.55 -11.69 -1.91
CA GLY A 65 12.80 -11.70 -1.16
C GLY A 65 12.67 -11.40 0.34
N GLY A 66 11.49 -10.99 0.85
CA GLY A 66 11.29 -10.70 2.27
C GLY A 66 11.33 -11.96 3.15
N LEU A 67 11.89 -11.88 4.36
CA LEU A 67 11.96 -13.03 5.26
C LEU A 67 10.55 -13.41 5.76
N ILE A 68 10.14 -14.67 5.54
CA ILE A 68 8.77 -15.16 5.86
C ILE A 68 8.75 -16.17 6.99
N ALA A 69 9.76 -17.04 7.04
CA ALA A 69 9.98 -18.01 8.08
C ALA A 69 11.47 -18.34 8.11
N VAL A 70 11.92 -18.89 9.24
CA VAL A 70 13.28 -19.40 9.40
C VAL A 70 13.21 -20.91 9.52
N LEU A 71 13.97 -21.61 8.68
CA LEU A 71 14.19 -23.05 8.75
C LEU A 71 15.46 -23.29 9.57
N ALA A 72 15.41 -24.20 10.53
CA ALA A 72 16.58 -24.70 11.24
C ALA A 72 17.08 -26.00 10.58
N THR A 73 18.39 -26.12 10.42
CA THR A 73 19.02 -27.37 9.98
C THR A 73 18.89 -28.46 11.06
N PRO A 74 18.96 -29.76 10.71
CA PRO A 74 18.75 -30.87 11.65
C PRO A 74 19.65 -30.86 12.90
N ASP A 75 20.80 -30.18 12.82
CA ASP A 75 21.81 -30.12 13.87
C ASP A 75 21.66 -28.91 14.83
N GLU A 76 20.64 -28.04 14.65
CA GLU A 76 20.41 -26.86 15.49
C GLU A 76 19.05 -26.91 16.23
N HIS A 77 19.05 -26.56 17.52
CA HIS A 77 17.81 -26.46 18.30
C HIS A 77 16.96 -25.27 17.82
N TRP A 78 15.76 -25.56 17.31
CA TRP A 78 14.81 -24.58 16.76
C TRP A 78 14.52 -23.37 17.67
N GLN A 79 14.66 -23.53 19.00
CA GLN A 79 14.43 -22.49 20.00
C GLN A 79 15.52 -21.40 20.03
N GLU A 80 16.78 -21.74 19.74
CA GLU A 80 17.89 -20.78 19.74
C GLU A 80 17.91 -19.94 18.45
N VAL A 81 17.52 -20.56 17.33
CA VAL A 81 17.36 -19.89 16.03
C VAL A 81 16.15 -18.93 16.06
N ALA A 82 15.05 -19.33 16.69
CA ALA A 82 13.86 -18.51 16.90
C ALA A 82 14.13 -17.25 17.76
N ALA A 83 15.09 -17.31 18.68
CA ALA A 83 15.52 -16.19 19.52
C ALA A 83 16.43 -15.21 18.77
N SER A 84 17.34 -15.73 17.93
CA SER A 84 18.25 -14.92 17.12
C SER A 84 17.54 -14.10 16.03
N ALA A 85 16.41 -14.58 15.50
CA ALA A 85 15.59 -13.86 14.53
C ALA A 85 14.88 -12.61 15.09
N VAL A 86 14.71 -12.51 16.41
CA VAL A 86 14.07 -11.34 17.07
C VAL A 86 15.04 -10.15 17.15
N LEU A 87 16.34 -10.40 17.21
CA LEU A 87 17.36 -9.37 17.45
C LEU A 87 17.74 -8.55 16.20
N LEU A 88 17.38 -9.00 14.99
CA LEU A 88 17.68 -8.31 13.74
C LEU A 88 16.61 -7.27 13.32
N SER A 89 15.55 -7.09 14.11
CA SER A 89 14.39 -6.25 13.76
C SER A 89 14.36 -4.85 14.41
N GLN A 90 15.46 -4.36 14.98
CA GLN A 90 15.51 -3.00 15.57
C GLN A 90 16.56 -2.10 14.90
N PRO A 91 16.16 -1.00 14.24
CA PRO A 91 17.08 0.09 13.90
C PRO A 91 17.29 1.01 15.11
N SER A 92 18.55 1.09 15.56
CA SER A 92 19.04 2.00 16.59
C SER A 92 19.03 3.45 16.09
N THR A 93 18.34 4.33 16.81
CA THR A 93 18.40 5.78 16.65
C THR A 93 19.70 6.32 17.27
N ALA A 94 20.53 6.98 16.48
CA ALA A 94 21.70 7.72 16.95
C ALA A 94 21.52 9.21 16.64
N ASP A 95 21.50 9.94 17.76
CA ASP A 95 21.39 11.37 17.96
C ASP A 95 22.59 12.14 17.37
N SER A 96 22.36 13.37 16.86
CA SER A 96 23.40 14.37 16.56
C SER A 96 22.78 15.74 16.33
N THR A 97 22.84 16.58 17.37
CA THR A 97 22.83 18.05 17.27
C THR A 97 24.26 18.57 17.06
N PRO A 98 24.45 19.73 16.40
CA PRO A 98 24.83 20.95 17.15
C PRO A 98 24.36 22.33 16.57
N LYS A 99 23.97 23.23 17.50
CA LYS A 99 24.32 24.69 17.71
C LYS A 99 25.21 25.41 16.64
N GLN A 100 25.17 26.73 16.33
CA GLN A 100 24.62 27.99 16.93
C GLN A 100 25.04 29.25 16.10
N SER A 101 24.40 30.42 16.38
CA SER A 101 24.80 31.85 16.16
C SER A 101 24.64 32.50 14.76
N GLU A 102 24.31 33.79 14.56
CA GLU A 102 23.82 34.95 15.36
C GLU A 102 23.59 36.17 14.40
N LYS A 103 22.79 37.18 14.85
CA LYS A 103 22.99 38.67 14.71
C LYS A 103 21.87 39.54 14.04
N ASN A 104 21.13 40.28 14.88
CA ASN A 104 20.77 41.75 14.92
C ASN A 104 20.48 42.56 13.61
N LEU A 105 19.60 43.58 13.47
CA LEU A 105 18.79 44.51 14.33
C LEU A 105 17.70 45.24 13.47
N THR A 106 16.52 45.48 14.07
CA THR A 106 15.64 46.71 14.14
C THR A 106 15.20 47.54 12.89
N ILE A 107 13.88 47.83 12.76
CA ILE A 107 13.17 49.16 12.83
C ILE A 107 11.61 49.04 12.66
N GLN A 108 10.89 49.64 13.62
CA GLN A 108 9.56 50.31 13.75
C GLN A 108 8.39 50.23 12.72
N GLN A 109 7.20 49.81 13.24
CA GLN A 109 5.86 50.47 13.36
C GLN A 109 4.98 50.88 12.12
N PRO A 110 3.65 51.05 12.30
CA PRO A 110 2.60 50.14 11.83
C PRO A 110 1.87 50.63 10.57
N GLN A 111 1.48 49.71 9.68
CA GLN A 111 0.54 50.01 8.59
C GLN A 111 -0.42 48.83 8.39
N SER A 112 -1.71 49.15 8.52
CA SER A 112 -2.82 48.25 8.25
C SER A 112 -2.81 47.82 6.78
N TYR A 113 -2.51 46.54 6.51
CA TYR A 113 -2.76 45.94 5.19
C TYR A 113 -3.59 44.67 5.33
N ARG A 114 -4.73 44.71 4.63
CA ARG A 114 -5.72 43.66 4.53
C ARG A 114 -5.22 42.54 3.60
N PHE A 115 -5.47 41.30 4.04
CA PHE A 115 -5.44 40.03 3.31
C PHE A 115 -4.09 39.58 2.72
N PHE A 116 -3.35 38.90 3.59
CA PHE A 116 -2.16 38.08 3.39
C PHE A 116 -2.13 37.24 2.10
N SER A 117 -1.18 37.57 1.21
CA SER A 117 -0.63 36.63 0.22
C SER A 117 0.43 35.77 0.92
N MET A 118 0.02 34.66 1.55
CA MET A 118 0.94 33.70 2.19
C MET A 118 1.09 32.43 1.35
N GLY A 119 2.32 31.91 1.25
CA GLY A 119 2.58 30.63 0.60
C GLY A 119 1.98 29.44 1.39
N PRO A 120 1.60 28.32 0.73
CA PRO A 120 0.99 27.16 1.39
C PRO A 120 1.80 26.58 2.56
N ALA A 121 3.14 26.59 2.44
CA ALA A 121 4.04 26.10 3.48
C ALA A 121 4.03 26.96 4.75
N VAL A 122 3.80 28.27 4.61
CA VAL A 122 3.73 29.22 5.72
C VAL A 122 2.43 29.00 6.49
N ARG A 123 1.31 28.82 5.80
CA ARG A 123 0.01 28.49 6.41
C ARG A 123 0.08 27.20 7.22
N LEU A 124 0.73 26.16 6.70
CA LEU A 124 0.90 24.89 7.40
C LEU A 124 1.68 25.06 8.70
N LEU A 125 2.81 25.79 8.66
CA LEU A 125 3.64 26.02 9.86
C LEU A 125 2.91 26.81 10.93
N LEU A 126 2.23 27.90 10.55
CA LEU A 126 1.41 28.71 11.45
C LEU A 126 0.32 27.88 12.13
N GLN A 127 -0.39 27.04 11.36
CA GLN A 127 -1.43 26.17 11.89
C GLN A 127 -0.86 25.08 12.82
N SER A 128 0.28 24.50 12.46
CA SER A 128 0.90 23.41 13.25
C SER A 128 1.52 23.88 14.58
N HIS A 129 1.79 25.18 14.72
CA HIS A 129 2.42 25.75 15.91
C HIS A 129 1.50 26.78 16.60
N ASP A 130 0.26 26.89 16.13
CA ASP A 130 -0.76 27.85 16.58
C ASP A 130 -0.24 29.29 16.69
N ILE A 131 0.47 29.74 15.65
CA ILE A 131 1.08 31.06 15.59
C ILE A 131 0.23 31.95 14.69
N ASP A 132 -0.14 33.13 15.20
CA ASP A 132 -0.80 34.14 14.39
C ASP A 132 0.21 34.87 13.50
N GLY A 133 0.01 34.80 12.18
CA GLY A 133 0.89 35.39 11.16
C GLY A 133 0.96 36.91 11.21
N SER A 134 0.07 37.57 11.96
CA SER A 134 0.09 39.01 12.20
C SER A 134 1.25 39.47 13.10
N GLN A 135 1.81 38.56 13.91
CA GLN A 135 2.85 38.86 14.89
C GLN A 135 4.28 38.74 14.35
N ILE A 136 4.42 38.24 13.12
CA ILE A 136 5.72 37.95 12.51
C ILE A 136 6.05 39.06 11.51
N ILE A 137 7.26 39.61 11.63
CA ILE A 137 7.77 40.60 10.68
C ILE A 137 8.01 39.89 9.35
N SER A 138 7.34 40.34 8.28
CA SER A 138 7.51 39.79 6.95
C SER A 138 8.69 40.43 6.22
N THR A 139 9.63 39.60 5.77
CA THR A 139 10.85 40.05 5.06
C THR A 139 10.74 39.88 3.54
N GLY A 140 9.61 39.36 3.04
CA GLY A 140 9.44 38.99 1.64
C GLY A 140 9.04 40.14 0.70
N PRO A 141 9.22 39.94 -0.62
CA PRO A 141 8.82 40.92 -1.63
C PRO A 141 7.33 41.23 -1.51
N HIS A 142 6.97 42.51 -1.60
CA HIS A 142 5.62 43.03 -1.39
C HIS A 142 5.02 42.77 0.01
N GLY A 143 5.84 42.55 1.04
CA GLY A 143 5.39 42.34 2.42
C GLY A 143 4.88 40.92 2.69
N GLN A 144 5.25 39.96 1.84
CA GLN A 144 4.88 38.56 1.98
C GLN A 144 5.65 37.88 3.12
N LEU A 145 4.93 37.10 3.93
CA LEU A 145 5.54 36.28 4.98
C LEU A 145 6.22 35.05 4.35
N LEU A 146 7.54 34.91 4.57
CA LEU A 146 8.34 33.80 4.05
C LEU A 146 8.43 32.67 5.08
N LYS A 147 8.72 31.45 4.60
CA LYS A 147 9.00 30.29 5.46
C LYS A 147 10.14 30.55 6.44
N GLY A 148 11.17 31.29 6.01
CA GLY A 148 12.31 31.67 6.84
C GLY A 148 11.91 32.54 8.04
N ASP A 149 10.98 33.48 7.86
CA ASP A 149 10.52 34.37 8.92
C ASP A 149 9.76 33.60 10.00
N VAL A 150 8.89 32.65 9.60
CA VAL A 150 8.15 31.80 10.54
C VAL A 150 9.09 30.88 11.31
N LEU A 151 10.06 30.27 10.64
CA LEU A 151 11.05 29.40 11.30
C LEU A 151 11.96 30.18 12.25
N ALA A 152 12.37 31.40 11.88
CA ALA A 152 13.15 32.27 12.76
C ALA A 152 12.36 32.68 14.01
N TYR A 153 11.08 32.97 13.86
CA TYR A 153 10.19 33.26 14.99
C TYR A 153 10.01 32.05 15.92
N ILE A 154 9.78 30.86 15.35
CA ILE A 154 9.70 29.59 16.09
C ILE A 154 11.00 29.31 16.85
N ALA A 155 12.15 29.53 16.22
CA ALA A 155 13.46 29.31 16.83
C ALA A 155 13.76 30.31 17.96
N ASN A 156 13.38 31.57 17.79
CA ASN A 156 13.60 32.62 18.79
C ASN A 156 12.70 32.47 20.01
N ASN A 157 11.45 32.05 19.81
CA ASN A 157 10.47 31.86 20.89
C ASN A 157 10.41 30.42 21.43
N GLN A 158 11.24 29.51 20.91
CA GLN A 158 11.28 28.08 21.26
C GLN A 158 9.88 27.43 21.32
N ILE A 159 9.02 27.78 20.36
CA ILE A 159 7.64 27.30 20.29
C ILE A 159 7.70 25.86 19.77
N LYS A 160 7.45 24.90 20.66
CA LYS A 160 7.34 23.50 20.28
C LYS A 160 6.05 23.30 19.47
N PRO A 161 6.03 22.39 18.48
CA PRO A 161 4.82 22.06 17.76
C PRO A 161 3.74 21.69 18.78
N VAL A 162 2.57 22.32 18.67
CA VAL A 162 1.39 21.88 19.39
C VAL A 162 0.96 20.60 18.71
N VAL A 163 1.54 19.49 19.15
CA VAL A 163 0.89 18.19 19.02
C VAL A 163 -0.40 18.34 19.82
N SER A 164 -1.55 18.16 19.15
CA SER A 164 -2.84 18.05 19.80
C SER A 164 -2.78 16.94 20.84
N ASP A 165 -2.46 17.32 22.08
CA ASP A 165 -2.62 16.51 23.28
C ASP A 165 -3.22 17.41 24.37
N GLN A 166 -4.53 17.58 24.27
CA GLN A 166 -5.37 17.75 25.45
C GLN A 166 -6.58 16.83 25.34
N GLU A 167 -6.43 15.61 25.85
CA GLU A 167 -7.53 14.90 26.50
C GLU A 167 -7.00 14.37 27.85
N LYS A 168 -7.21 15.18 28.90
CA LYS A 168 -7.16 14.68 30.29
C LYS A 168 -8.36 13.72 30.48
N PRO A 169 -8.21 12.64 31.26
CA PRO A 169 -9.31 11.73 31.53
C PRO A 169 -10.37 12.44 32.37
N ILE A 170 -11.52 12.72 31.77
CA ILE A 170 -12.74 13.09 32.50
C ILE A 170 -13.51 11.79 32.72
N ASN A 171 -13.29 11.16 33.87
CA ASN A 171 -14.27 10.24 34.43
C ASN A 171 -15.51 11.08 34.81
N ASP A 172 -16.69 10.62 34.40
CA ASP A 172 -17.99 11.29 34.47
C ASP A 172 -18.23 12.46 33.50
N ILE A 173 -18.46 12.11 32.24
CA ILE A 173 -19.48 12.78 31.43
C ILE A 173 -20.32 11.70 30.76
N THR A 174 -21.60 11.69 31.10
CA THR A 174 -22.69 10.97 30.45
C THR A 174 -22.42 10.77 28.97
N VAL A 175 -22.46 9.52 28.52
CA VAL A 175 -22.44 9.11 27.12
C VAL A 175 -23.58 9.85 26.40
N MET A 176 -23.30 11.05 25.88
CA MET A 176 -24.01 11.54 24.72
C MET A 176 -23.62 10.57 23.63
N GLN A 177 -24.49 9.57 23.43
CA GLN A 177 -24.57 8.84 22.18
C GLN A 177 -24.50 9.89 21.09
N THR A 178 -23.33 10.01 20.44
CA THR A 178 -23.33 10.31 19.02
C THR A 178 -24.26 9.26 18.45
N VAL A 179 -25.46 9.72 18.07
CA VAL A 179 -26.44 8.90 17.37
C VAL A 179 -25.66 8.14 16.32
N SER A 180 -25.51 6.84 16.56
CA SER A 180 -24.97 5.96 15.56
C SER A 180 -25.93 6.10 14.40
N SER A 181 -25.54 6.89 13.40
CA SER A 181 -26.09 6.70 12.07
C SER A 181 -25.79 5.25 11.79
N VAL A 182 -26.82 4.40 11.85
CA VAL A 182 -26.74 3.00 11.49
C VAL A 182 -25.95 2.97 10.20
N ALA A 183 -24.72 2.44 10.22
CA ALA A 183 -23.90 2.41 9.02
C ALA A 183 -24.69 1.60 7.99
N THR A 184 -25.21 2.29 6.96
CA THR A 184 -26.03 1.71 5.90
C THR A 184 -25.19 0.89 4.92
N PHE A 185 -23.87 0.85 5.12
CA PHE A 185 -22.92 0.10 4.34
C PHE A 185 -21.96 -0.66 5.25
N THR A 186 -21.38 -1.73 4.71
CA THR A 186 -20.29 -2.47 5.34
C THR A 186 -19.07 -2.39 4.44
N ASP A 187 -17.94 -2.04 5.02
CA ASP A 187 -16.67 -2.04 4.30
C ASP A 187 -16.10 -3.45 4.26
N ILE A 188 -15.83 -3.93 3.03
CA ILE A 188 -15.18 -5.20 2.79
C ILE A 188 -13.77 -4.90 2.32
N THR A 189 -12.78 -5.47 3.01
CA THR A 189 -11.37 -5.31 2.62
C THR A 189 -11.12 -5.92 1.24
N SER A 190 -10.43 -5.20 0.36
CA SER A 190 -10.11 -5.68 -0.99
C SER A 190 -8.98 -6.70 -0.94
N LEU A 191 -9.14 -7.76 -1.74
CA LEU A 191 -8.14 -8.82 -1.87
C LEU A 191 -7.00 -8.36 -2.80
N ASN A 192 -5.76 -8.83 -2.57
CA ASN A 192 -4.59 -8.39 -3.34
C ASN A 192 -4.74 -8.58 -4.86
N MET A 193 -5.36 -9.68 -5.29
CA MET A 193 -5.71 -9.94 -6.69
C MET A 193 -6.56 -8.79 -7.29
N LYS A 194 -7.57 -8.32 -6.54
CA LYS A 194 -8.46 -7.23 -6.97
C LYS A 194 -7.72 -5.90 -7.07
N ASN A 195 -6.79 -5.64 -6.15
CA ASN A 195 -5.97 -4.42 -6.17
C ASN A 195 -5.05 -4.38 -7.40
N ALA A 196 -4.42 -5.51 -7.73
CA ALA A 196 -3.56 -5.59 -8.91
C ALA A 196 -4.35 -5.46 -10.23
N PHE A 197 -5.54 -6.09 -10.34
CA PHE A 197 -6.44 -5.84 -11.47
C PHE A 197 -6.86 -4.38 -11.57
N ALA A 198 -7.23 -3.74 -10.45
CA ALA A 198 -7.62 -2.35 -10.42
C ALA A 198 -6.49 -1.42 -10.88
N GLN A 199 -5.25 -1.70 -10.46
CA GLN A 199 -4.07 -0.94 -10.87
C GLN A 199 -3.83 -1.08 -12.38
N ARG A 200 -3.82 -2.30 -12.93
CA ARG A 200 -3.60 -2.54 -14.37
C ARG A 200 -4.73 -2.01 -15.24
N PHE A 201 -5.96 -2.13 -14.77
CA PHE A 201 -7.12 -1.56 -15.43
C PHE A 201 -7.05 -0.03 -15.46
N SER A 202 -6.71 0.60 -14.33
CA SER A 202 -6.55 2.05 -14.22
C SER A 202 -5.42 2.56 -15.12
N GLU A 203 -4.25 1.91 -15.07
CA GLU A 203 -3.11 2.22 -15.94
C GLU A 203 -3.48 2.17 -17.42
N SER A 204 -4.14 1.09 -17.86
CA SER A 204 -4.58 0.93 -19.25
C SER A 204 -5.60 1.99 -19.66
N LYS A 205 -6.62 2.24 -18.83
CA LYS A 205 -7.68 3.22 -19.15
C LYS A 205 -7.23 4.68 -19.14
N LEU A 206 -6.24 5.02 -18.31
CA LEU A 206 -5.69 6.37 -18.24
C LEU A 206 -4.63 6.63 -19.31
N SER A 207 -3.81 5.63 -19.65
CA SER A 207 -2.70 5.80 -20.60
C SER A 207 -3.11 5.64 -22.07
N VAL A 208 -4.02 4.71 -22.37
CA VAL A 208 -4.37 4.37 -23.76
C VAL A 208 -5.61 5.15 -24.20
N PRO A 209 -5.54 5.91 -25.32
CA PRO A 209 -6.70 6.58 -25.89
C PRO A 209 -7.63 5.55 -26.56
N HIS A 210 -8.60 5.05 -25.82
CA HIS A 210 -9.54 4.03 -26.29
C HIS A 210 -10.58 4.60 -27.27
N GLN A 211 -10.77 3.93 -28.40
CA GLN A 211 -11.89 4.17 -29.32
C GLN A 211 -12.70 2.87 -29.47
N TYR A 212 -14.03 2.98 -29.39
CA TYR A 212 -14.92 1.83 -29.53
C TYR A 212 -15.58 1.84 -30.92
N ILE A 213 -15.43 0.74 -31.66
CA ILE A 213 -16.07 0.52 -32.96
C ILE A 213 -17.02 -0.67 -32.81
N ARG A 214 -18.19 -0.59 -33.42
CA ARG A 214 -19.21 -1.64 -33.41
C ARG A 214 -19.59 -2.03 -34.83
N ALA A 215 -19.69 -3.33 -35.07
CA ALA A 215 -20.24 -3.89 -36.31
C ALA A 215 -21.30 -4.95 -35.96
N THR A 216 -22.25 -5.16 -36.87
CA THR A 216 -23.28 -6.19 -36.75
C THR A 216 -23.07 -7.21 -37.85
N THR A 217 -23.09 -8.49 -37.50
CA THR A 217 -22.87 -9.60 -38.45
C THR A 217 -24.05 -10.56 -38.43
N ARG A 218 -24.41 -11.11 -39.60
CA ARG A 218 -25.43 -12.16 -39.70
C ARG A 218 -24.82 -13.51 -39.33
N THR A 219 -25.49 -14.26 -38.46
CA THR A 219 -24.98 -15.53 -37.91
C THR A 219 -25.70 -16.78 -38.45
N ASN A 220 -26.71 -16.63 -39.30
CA ASN A 220 -27.55 -17.75 -39.79
C ASN A 220 -26.70 -18.89 -40.38
N ARG A 221 -25.83 -18.58 -41.35
CA ARG A 221 -24.95 -19.56 -42.00
C ARG A 221 -23.95 -20.22 -41.04
N LEU A 222 -23.55 -19.50 -39.99
CA LEU A 222 -22.63 -20.02 -38.98
C LEU A 222 -23.32 -21.07 -38.10
N ASN A 223 -24.61 -20.88 -37.80
CA ASN A 223 -25.40 -21.88 -37.09
C ASN A 223 -25.65 -23.14 -37.94
N GLU A 224 -25.94 -22.97 -39.23
CA GLU A 224 -26.07 -24.09 -40.17
C GLU A 224 -24.76 -24.91 -40.24
N LEU A 225 -23.62 -24.23 -40.45
CA LEU A 225 -22.31 -24.88 -40.49
C LEU A 225 -21.95 -25.56 -39.17
N ARG A 226 -22.35 -24.99 -38.02
CA ARG A 226 -22.17 -25.64 -36.72
C ARG A 226 -22.94 -26.96 -36.63
N THR A 227 -24.15 -27.02 -37.16
CA THR A 227 -24.93 -28.27 -37.18
C THR A 227 -24.33 -29.30 -38.12
N GLU A 228 -23.82 -28.89 -39.29
CA GLU A 228 -23.11 -29.77 -40.22
C GLU A 228 -21.84 -30.35 -39.58
N LEU A 229 -20.99 -29.49 -38.99
CA LEU A 229 -19.77 -29.93 -38.33
C LEU A 229 -20.01 -30.83 -37.12
N LYS A 230 -21.13 -30.66 -36.42
CA LYS A 230 -21.52 -31.56 -35.32
C LYS A 230 -21.90 -32.97 -35.82
N VAL A 231 -22.35 -33.09 -37.06
CA VAL A 231 -22.63 -34.40 -37.69
C VAL A 231 -21.33 -35.06 -38.16
N ASP A 232 -20.42 -34.28 -38.75
CA ASP A 232 -19.16 -34.79 -39.30
C ASP A 232 -18.11 -35.08 -38.21
N SER A 233 -18.19 -34.39 -37.09
CA SER A 233 -17.31 -34.58 -35.94
C SER A 233 -18.14 -34.60 -34.66
N ASP A 234 -17.95 -35.65 -33.84
CA ASP A 234 -18.61 -35.86 -32.54
C ASP A 234 -18.07 -34.91 -31.46
N VAL A 235 -17.96 -33.63 -31.80
CA VAL A 235 -17.42 -32.56 -30.95
C VAL A 235 -18.40 -31.39 -30.96
N ASP A 236 -18.75 -30.91 -29.78
CA ASP A 236 -19.61 -29.75 -29.63
C ASP A 236 -18.81 -28.45 -29.83
N PHE A 237 -18.99 -27.81 -30.98
CA PHE A 237 -18.43 -26.48 -31.22
C PHE A 237 -19.29 -25.39 -30.58
N SER A 238 -18.66 -24.39 -29.98
CA SER A 238 -19.27 -23.14 -29.54
C SER A 238 -19.16 -22.07 -30.64
N ILE A 239 -20.05 -21.08 -30.61
CA ILE A 239 -19.93 -19.88 -31.46
C ILE A 239 -18.60 -19.17 -31.20
N ASN A 240 -18.11 -19.22 -29.95
CA ASN A 240 -16.83 -18.61 -29.56
C ASN A 240 -15.65 -19.19 -30.35
N ASP A 241 -15.66 -20.49 -30.69
CA ASP A 241 -14.57 -21.14 -31.41
C ASP A 241 -14.43 -20.57 -32.83
N PHE A 242 -15.56 -20.33 -33.49
CA PHE A 242 -15.60 -19.68 -34.80
C PHE A 242 -15.15 -18.21 -34.72
N ILE A 243 -15.52 -17.49 -33.66
CA ILE A 243 -15.08 -16.10 -33.43
C ILE A 243 -13.56 -16.05 -33.23
N ILE A 244 -13.00 -16.93 -32.39
CA ILE A 244 -11.55 -17.02 -32.16
C ILE A 244 -10.82 -17.28 -33.48
N LYS A 245 -11.30 -18.26 -34.28
CA LYS A 245 -10.70 -18.56 -35.58
C LYS A 245 -10.79 -17.38 -36.55
N ALA A 246 -11.92 -16.68 -36.60
CA ALA A 246 -12.11 -15.50 -37.45
C ALA A 246 -11.19 -14.34 -37.04
N CYS A 247 -11.08 -14.04 -35.74
CA CYS A 247 -10.16 -13.03 -35.22
C CYS A 247 -8.70 -13.37 -35.52
N ALA A 248 -8.30 -14.64 -35.35
CA ALA A 248 -6.95 -15.08 -35.67
C ALA A 248 -6.61 -14.92 -37.17
N LEU A 249 -7.56 -15.22 -38.06
CA LEU A 249 -7.39 -15.00 -39.51
C LEU A 249 -7.39 -13.51 -39.88
N GLY A 250 -8.14 -12.66 -39.17
CA GLY A 250 -8.18 -11.22 -39.41
C GLY A 250 -6.97 -10.44 -38.89
N LEU A 251 -6.22 -11.03 -37.95
CA LEU A 251 -4.96 -10.46 -37.43
C LEU A 251 -3.72 -10.90 -38.23
N ARG A 252 -3.88 -11.84 -39.18
CA ARG A 252 -2.83 -12.25 -40.12
C ARG A 252 -2.69 -11.21 -41.24
#